data_AF-A0A962ZIQ6-F1
#
_entry.id   AF-A0A962ZIQ6-F1
#
_cell.length_a   1.000
_cell.length_b   1.000
_cell.length_c   1.000
_cell.angle_alpha   90.00
_cell.angle_beta   90.00
_cell.angle_gamma   90.00
#
_symmetry.space_group_name_H-M   'P 1'
#
loop_
_entity.id
_entity.type
_entity.pdbx_description
1 polymer ?
#
loop_
_entity_poly.entity_id
_entity_poly.type
_entity_poly.pdbx_seq_one_letter_code
_entity_poly.pdbx_strand_id
1 'polypeptide(L)'
;MSNTTKQEGNTDSYSLFLGALDVINEALSSLRDKPLIKDIMSLMDKQTAGEKFGVEIYTDNPDTPHDYYTVRANNQRLELVSRGKDAPSIDWKVSTEYLQDINENPQKYIDNPLKLDIDWLKHRLSDAA
;
A
#
# COMPACT_ATOMS: atom_id res chain seq x y z
N MET A 1 -27.34 30.87 17.95
CA MET A 1 -27.36 29.97 16.77
C MET A 1 -26.00 29.31 16.72
N SER A 2 -25.90 28.09 17.25
CA SER A 2 -24.64 27.35 17.27
C SER A 2 -24.43 26.72 15.90
N ASN A 3 -23.34 27.10 15.23
CA ASN A 3 -22.90 26.41 14.02
C ASN A 3 -22.43 25.01 14.41
N THR A 4 -23.22 24.01 14.02
CA THR A 4 -22.83 22.61 14.04
C THR A 4 -21.79 22.39 12.95
N THR A 5 -20.51 22.37 13.32
CA THR A 5 -19.46 21.80 12.47
C THR A 5 -19.73 20.31 12.39
N LYS A 6 -20.14 19.82 11.21
CA LYS A 6 -20.14 18.40 10.91
C LYS A 6 -18.72 17.88 11.16
N GLN A 7 -18.55 17.01 12.15
CA GLN A 7 -17.43 16.07 12.15
C GLN A 7 -17.71 15.08 11.01
N GLU A 8 -17.26 15.40 9.81
CA GLU A 8 -17.09 14.41 8.75
C GLU A 8 -16.00 13.45 9.22
N GLY A 9 -16.27 12.15 9.15
CA GLY A 9 -15.45 11.10 9.73
C GLY A 9 -14.02 11.18 9.22
N ASN A 10 -13.15 11.79 10.01
CA ASN A 10 -11.72 11.90 9.74
C ASN A 10 -11.09 10.53 10.00
N THR A 11 -11.20 9.62 9.04
CA THR A 11 -10.41 8.39 9.07
C THR A 11 -8.96 8.79 8.85
N ASP A 12 -8.14 8.75 9.92
CA ASP A 12 -6.70 9.05 9.87
C ASP A 12 -6.04 8.25 8.73
N SER A 13 -5.14 8.90 7.98
CA SER A 13 -4.36 8.27 6.90
C SER A 13 -3.66 7.01 7.40
N TYR A 14 -3.34 6.92 8.69
CA TYR A 14 -2.84 5.71 9.34
C TYR A 14 -3.80 4.52 9.23
N SER A 15 -5.06 4.71 9.62
CA SER A 15 -6.07 3.66 9.57
C SER A 15 -6.40 3.26 8.13
N LEU A 16 -6.49 4.25 7.22
CA LEU A 16 -6.68 4.00 5.80
C LEU A 16 -5.53 3.19 5.21
N PHE A 17 -4.29 3.56 5.54
CA PHE A 17 -3.11 2.88 5.03
C PHE A 17 -3.02 1.44 5.54
N LEU A 18 -3.24 1.21 6.84
CA LEU A 18 -3.22 -0.14 7.41
C LEU A 18 -4.30 -1.03 6.83
N GLY A 19 -5.54 -0.54 6.72
CA GLY A 19 -6.62 -1.34 6.14
C GLY A 19 -6.39 -1.62 4.65
N ALA A 20 -5.83 -0.67 3.90
CA ALA A 20 -5.42 -0.92 2.52
C ALA A 20 -4.30 -1.97 2.42
N LEU A 21 -3.33 -1.94 3.34
CA LEU A 21 -2.25 -2.92 3.40
C LEU A 21 -2.78 -4.34 3.64
N ASP A 22 -3.78 -4.48 4.51
CA ASP A 22 -4.44 -5.76 4.76
C ASP A 22 -5.15 -6.29 3.52
N VAL A 23 -5.91 -5.45 2.81
CA VAL A 23 -6.59 -5.81 1.55
C VAL A 23 -5.58 -6.18 0.46
N ILE A 24 -4.50 -5.42 0.30
CA ILE A 24 -3.43 -5.73 -0.65
C ILE A 24 -2.83 -7.11 -0.33
N ASN A 25 -2.51 -7.38 0.94
CA ASN A 25 -1.98 -8.67 1.35
C ASN A 25 -2.95 -9.83 1.10
N GLU A 26 -4.25 -9.62 1.32
CA GLU A 26 -5.29 -10.62 1.03
C GLU A 26 -5.40 -10.88 -0.47
N ALA A 27 -5.43 -9.83 -1.28
CA ALA A 27 -5.47 -9.89 -2.74
C ALA A 27 -4.25 -10.60 -3.33
N LEU A 28 -3.04 -10.32 -2.83
CA LEU A 28 -1.82 -11.01 -3.22
C LEU A 28 -1.85 -12.49 -2.83
N SER A 29 -2.35 -12.79 -1.62
CA SER A 29 -2.44 -14.17 -1.14
C SER A 29 -3.48 -15.00 -1.91
N SER A 30 -4.62 -14.41 -2.29
CA SER A 30 -5.70 -15.11 -3.01
C SER A 30 -5.27 -15.56 -4.41
N LEU A 31 -4.30 -14.86 -5.01
CA LEU A 31 -3.78 -15.15 -6.34
C LEU A 31 -2.38 -15.75 -6.37
N ARG A 32 -1.86 -16.21 -5.24
CA ARG A 32 -0.47 -16.72 -5.11
C ARG A 32 -0.11 -17.80 -6.15
N ASP A 33 -1.06 -18.68 -6.46
CA ASP A 33 -0.86 -19.79 -7.40
C ASP A 33 -1.25 -19.43 -8.85
N LYS A 34 -1.75 -18.21 -9.08
CA LYS A 34 -2.13 -17.76 -10.42
C LYS A 34 -0.89 -17.28 -11.17
N PRO A 35 -0.72 -17.65 -12.46
CA PRO A 35 0.44 -17.24 -13.26
C PRO A 35 0.69 -15.73 -13.26
N LEU A 36 -0.38 -14.94 -13.15
CA LEU A 36 -0.35 -13.48 -13.17
C LEU A 36 0.43 -12.85 -12.02
N ILE A 37 0.37 -13.44 -10.81
CA ILE A 37 0.96 -12.87 -9.59
C ILE A 37 2.14 -13.72 -9.09
N LYS A 38 2.31 -14.93 -9.64
CA LYS A 38 3.38 -15.87 -9.28
C LYS A 38 4.78 -15.26 -9.36
N ASP A 39 5.05 -14.43 -10.36
CA ASP A 39 6.35 -13.76 -10.52
C ASP A 39 6.59 -12.74 -9.39
N ILE A 40 5.58 -11.96 -9.02
CA ILE A 40 5.66 -10.99 -7.91
C ILE A 40 5.88 -11.74 -6.59
N MET A 41 5.15 -12.84 -6.35
CA MET A 41 5.34 -13.66 -5.14
C MET A 41 6.75 -14.24 -5.06
N SER A 42 7.25 -14.75 -6.19
CA SER A 42 8.61 -15.31 -6.28
C SER A 42 9.68 -14.25 -6.03
N LEU A 43 9.44 -13.01 -6.46
CA LEU A 43 10.32 -11.88 -6.18
C LEU A 43 10.26 -11.48 -4.70
N MET A 44 9.06 -11.40 -4.10
CA MET A 44 8.89 -11.13 -2.67
C MET A 44 9.55 -12.19 -1.77
N ASP A 45 9.58 -13.46 -2.19
CA ASP A 45 10.29 -14.54 -1.50
C ASP A 45 11.81 -14.38 -1.54
N LYS A 46 12.34 -13.83 -2.63
CA LYS A 46 13.78 -13.63 -2.83
C LYS A 46 14.29 -12.40 -2.10
N GLN A 47 13.41 -11.42 -1.83
CA GLN A 47 13.77 -10.26 -1.03
C GLN A 47 14.27 -10.73 0.35
N THR A 48 15.52 -10.43 0.67
CA THR A 48 16.02 -10.59 2.04
C THR A 48 15.24 -9.65 2.96
N ALA A 49 14.69 -10.17 4.07
CA ALA A 49 14.02 -9.38 5.09
C ALA A 49 14.90 -8.19 5.50
N GLY A 50 14.54 -6.98 5.08
CA GLY A 50 15.35 -5.79 5.34
C GLY A 50 15.20 -4.65 4.34
N GLU A 51 14.80 -4.92 3.09
CA GLU A 51 14.53 -3.82 2.16
C GLU A 51 13.28 -3.06 2.58
N LYS A 52 13.45 -1.74 2.69
CA LYS A 52 12.43 -0.80 3.13
C LYS A 52 11.95 0.00 1.94
N PHE A 53 10.64 0.07 1.78
CA PHE A 53 9.99 0.86 0.75
C PHE A 53 9.31 2.08 1.35
N GLY A 54 9.56 3.25 0.78
CA GLY A 54 8.95 4.50 1.21
C GLY A 54 7.62 4.73 0.51
N VAL A 55 6.61 5.13 1.28
CA VAL A 55 5.28 5.47 0.77
C VAL A 55 4.92 6.91 1.14
N GLU A 56 4.43 7.67 0.16
CA GLU A 56 3.93 9.03 0.32
C GLU A 56 2.41 9.05 0.14
N ILE A 57 1.70 9.63 1.12
CA ILE A 57 0.25 9.85 1.03
C ILE A 57 -0.02 11.31 0.67
N TYR A 58 -0.83 11.52 -0.35
CA TYR A 58 -1.29 12.85 -0.76
C TYR A 58 -2.82 12.91 -0.84
N THR A 59 -3.39 14.11 -0.76
CA THR A 59 -4.83 14.31 -0.97
C THR A 59 -5.08 14.64 -2.43
N ASP A 60 -4.73 15.86 -2.85
CA ASP A 60 -5.01 16.35 -4.20
C ASP A 60 -3.76 16.41 -5.08
N ASN A 61 -2.60 16.75 -4.51
CA ASN A 61 -1.37 16.98 -5.24
C ASN A 61 -0.25 16.01 -4.81
N PRO A 62 0.25 15.13 -5.71
CA PRO A 62 1.30 14.15 -5.39
C PRO A 62 2.67 14.78 -5.10
N ASP A 63 2.88 16.06 -5.39
CA ASP A 63 4.10 16.80 -5.04
C ASP A 63 4.04 17.42 -3.63
N THR A 64 2.89 17.38 -2.97
CA THR A 64 2.70 17.86 -1.59
C THR A 64 2.09 16.77 -0.70
N PRO A 65 2.84 15.68 -0.42
CA PRO A 65 2.38 14.62 0.47
C PRO A 65 2.25 15.12 1.92
N HIS A 66 1.21 14.65 2.60
CA HIS A 66 0.89 15.02 3.98
C HIS A 66 1.23 13.93 5.00
N ASP A 67 1.49 12.70 4.55
CA ASP A 67 1.89 11.60 5.44
C ASP A 67 2.86 10.64 4.75
N TYR A 68 3.60 9.88 5.55
CA TYR A 68 4.68 9.02 5.09
C TYR A 68 4.70 7.70 5.85
N TYR A 69 4.95 6.62 5.13
CA TYR A 69 5.08 5.29 5.69
C TYR A 69 6.31 4.59 5.15
N THR A 70 6.83 3.68 5.97
CA THR A 70 7.86 2.75 5.55
C THR A 70 7.32 1.34 5.68
N VAL A 71 7.36 0.57 4.60
CA VAL A 71 6.95 -0.84 4.58
C VAL A 71 8.12 -1.74 4.18
N ARG A 72 7.97 -3.04 4.38
CA ARG A 72 8.92 -4.04 3.88
C ARG A 72 8.18 -5.27 3.36
N ALA A 73 8.80 -5.99 2.44
CA ALA A 73 8.36 -7.35 2.13
C ALA A 73 8.94 -8.33 3.15
N ASN A 74 8.09 -9.20 3.71
CA ASN A 74 8.47 -10.29 4.60
C ASN A 74 7.51 -11.46 4.42
N ASN A 75 8.02 -12.66 4.15
CA ASN A 75 7.22 -13.88 3.97
C ASN A 75 6.02 -13.70 3.00
N GLN A 76 6.28 -13.14 1.80
CA GLN A 76 5.26 -12.85 0.77
C GLN A 76 4.16 -11.86 1.22
N ARG A 77 4.41 -11.06 2.25
CA ARG A 77 3.50 -10.02 2.74
C ARG A 77 4.21 -8.69 2.83
N LEU A 78 3.44 -7.61 2.70
CA LEU A 78 3.89 -6.27 3.03
C LEU A 78 3.58 -5.98 4.50
N GLU A 79 4.58 -5.54 5.24
CA GLU A 79 4.48 -5.18 6.66
C GLU A 79 4.81 -3.70 6.86
N LEU A 80 4.04 -3.01 7.70
CA LEU A 80 4.40 -1.69 8.19
C LEU A 80 5.65 -1.78 9.08
N VAL A 81 6.66 -1.00 8.76
CA VAL A 81 7.88 -0.82 9.59
C VAL A 81 7.70 0.38 10.51
N SER A 82 7.26 1.52 9.97
CA SER A 82 7.05 2.76 10.72
C SER A 82 6.17 3.75 9.97
N ARG A 83 5.53 4.65 10.71
CA ARG A 83 4.98 5.91 10.18
C ARG A 83 6.12 6.92 10.16
N GLY A 84 6.54 7.34 8.97
CA GLY A 84 7.70 8.21 8.75
C GLY A 84 8.58 7.78 7.58
N LYS A 85 9.65 8.57 7.35
CA LYS A 85 10.62 8.41 6.26
C LYS A 85 11.85 7.61 6.70
N ASP A 86 11.68 6.34 7.02
CA ASP A 86 12.79 5.45 7.41
C ASP A 86 13.36 4.64 6.23
N ALA A 87 12.72 4.71 5.06
CA ALA A 87 13.23 4.18 3.79
C ALA A 87 14.19 5.17 3.10
N PRO A 88 15.16 4.66 2.31
CA PRO A 88 16.13 5.50 1.60
C PRO A 88 15.53 6.26 0.40
N SER A 89 14.42 5.77 -0.16
CA SER A 89 13.71 6.32 -1.32
C SER A 89 12.21 6.26 -1.11
N ILE A 90 11.48 7.03 -1.93
CA ILE A 90 10.03 6.90 -2.07
C ILE A 90 9.75 6.04 -3.29
N ASP A 91 9.06 4.93 -3.08
CA ASP A 91 8.80 3.92 -4.09
C ASP A 91 7.33 3.92 -4.52
N TRP A 92 6.43 4.36 -3.63
CA TRP A 92 5.01 4.42 -3.90
C TRP A 92 4.41 5.76 -3.45
N LYS A 93 3.76 6.47 -4.37
CA LYS A 93 2.94 7.64 -4.05
C LYS A 93 1.48 7.28 -4.23
N VAL A 94 0.64 7.56 -3.24
CA VAL A 94 -0.76 7.12 -3.26
C VAL A 94 -1.70 8.17 -2.68
N SER A 95 -2.88 8.31 -3.28
CA SER A 95 -3.88 9.26 -2.80
C SER A 95 -4.68 8.70 -1.62
N THR A 96 -5.11 9.59 -0.72
CA THR A 96 -6.07 9.27 0.34
C THR A 96 -7.36 8.69 -0.23
N GLU A 97 -7.85 9.24 -1.35
CA GLU A 97 -9.06 8.75 -2.04
C GLU A 97 -8.91 7.30 -2.49
N TYR A 98 -7.75 6.93 -3.03
CA TYR A 98 -7.51 5.56 -3.45
C TYR A 98 -7.43 4.59 -2.26
N LEU A 99 -6.76 4.99 -1.18
CA LEU A 99 -6.76 4.20 0.05
C LEU A 99 -8.19 4.04 0.59
N GLN A 100 -8.99 5.11 0.59
CA GLN A 100 -10.39 5.05 0.99
C GLN A 100 -11.18 4.06 0.13
N ASP A 101 -11.05 4.11 -1.20
CA ASP A 101 -11.74 3.17 -2.09
C ASP A 101 -11.31 1.71 -1.87
N ILE A 102 -10.04 1.45 -1.55
CA ILE A 102 -9.59 0.09 -1.16
C ILE A 102 -10.29 -0.39 0.10
N ASN A 103 -10.40 0.48 1.11
CA ASN A 103 -11.01 0.14 2.40
C ASN A 103 -12.53 -0.03 2.29
N GLU A 104 -13.20 0.81 1.50
CA GLU A 104 -14.65 0.78 1.33
C GLU A 104 -15.10 -0.35 0.39
N ASN A 105 -14.25 -0.72 -0.58
CA ASN A 105 -14.56 -1.72 -1.60
C ASN A 105 -13.52 -2.86 -1.66
N PRO A 106 -13.20 -3.55 -0.56
CA PRO A 106 -12.07 -4.49 -0.52
C PRO A 106 -12.21 -5.64 -1.51
N GLN A 107 -13.42 -6.19 -1.66
CA GLN A 107 -13.67 -7.31 -2.57
C GLN A 107 -13.38 -6.98 -4.04
N LYS A 108 -13.57 -5.72 -4.45
CA LYS A 108 -13.23 -5.21 -5.80
C LYS A 108 -11.77 -5.50 -6.15
N TYR A 109 -10.89 -5.43 -5.15
CA TYR A 109 -9.45 -5.58 -5.27
C TYR A 109 -9.01 -7.03 -5.01
N ILE A 110 -9.62 -7.72 -4.05
CA ILE A 110 -9.34 -9.13 -3.77
C ILE A 110 -9.71 -10.03 -4.97
N ASP A 111 -10.86 -9.80 -5.59
CA ASP A 111 -11.32 -10.56 -6.76
C ASP A 111 -10.54 -10.24 -8.02
N ASN A 112 -10.00 -9.02 -8.11
CA ASN A 112 -9.23 -8.55 -9.26
C ASN A 112 -8.05 -7.66 -8.82
N PRO A 113 -6.93 -8.27 -8.39
CA PRO A 113 -5.75 -7.55 -7.91
C PRO A 113 -5.05 -6.73 -8.99
N LEU A 114 -5.40 -6.87 -10.28
CA LEU A 114 -4.92 -5.95 -11.33
C LEU A 114 -5.46 -4.53 -11.17
N LYS A 115 -6.47 -4.33 -10.31
CA LYS A 115 -6.93 -2.99 -9.93
C LYS A 115 -6.05 -2.36 -8.85
N LEU A 116 -5.22 -3.16 -8.17
CA LEU A 116 -4.21 -2.63 -7.27
C LEU A 116 -3.06 -2.05 -8.10
N ASP A 117 -2.59 -0.88 -7.69
CA ASP A 117 -1.32 -0.36 -8.19
C ASP A 117 -0.17 -1.14 -7.57
N ILE A 118 0.16 -2.30 -8.16
CA ILE A 118 1.25 -3.20 -7.74
C ILE A 118 2.47 -3.10 -8.65
N ASP A 119 2.43 -2.24 -9.67
CA ASP A 119 3.53 -2.09 -10.61
C ASP A 119 4.76 -1.54 -9.91
N TRP A 120 4.61 -0.60 -8.97
CA TRP A 120 5.73 -0.11 -8.15
C TRP A 120 6.46 -1.26 -7.45
N LEU A 121 5.71 -2.21 -6.89
CA LEU A 121 6.26 -3.36 -6.17
C LEU A 121 7.06 -4.23 -7.14
N LYS A 122 6.50 -4.54 -8.32
CA LYS A 122 7.21 -5.31 -9.34
C LYS A 122 8.53 -4.65 -9.77
N HIS A 123 8.53 -3.33 -9.98
CA HIS A 123 9.75 -2.59 -10.34
C HIS A 123 10.80 -2.69 -9.22
N ARG A 124 10.42 -2.40 -7.98
CA ARG A 124 11.35 -2.46 -6.83
C ARG A 124 11.91 -3.84 -6.57
N LEU A 125 11.09 -4.88 -6.62
CA LEU A 125 11.56 -6.24 -6.40
C LEU A 125 12.47 -6.72 -7.55
N SER A 126 12.28 -6.20 -8.77
CA SER A 126 13.14 -6.53 -9.93
C SER A 126 14.48 -5.80 -9.89
N ASP A 127 14.54 -4.55 -9.38
CA ASP A 127 15.78 -3.79 -9.23
C ASP A 127 16.73 -4.37 -8.16
N ALA A 128 16.17 -5.10 -7.19
CA ALA A 128 16.90 -5.72 -6.08
C ALA A 128 17.40 -7.16 -6.35
N ALA A 129 16.95 -7.78 -7.45
CA ALA A 129 17.21 -9.18 -7.81
C ALA A 129 18.43 -9.33 -8.74
#